data_AF-A0AAW2FSH3-F1
#
_entry.id   AF-A0AAW2FSH3-F1
#
_cell.length_a   1.000
_cell.length_b   1.000
_cell.length_c   1.000
_cell.angle_alpha   90.00
_cell.angle_beta   90.00
_cell.angle_gamma   90.00
#
_symmetry.space_group_name_H-M   'P 1'
#
loop_
_entity.id
_entity.type
_entity.pdbx_description
1 polymer ?
#
loop_
_entity_poly.entity_id
_entity_poly.type
_entity_poly.pdbx_seq_one_letter_code
_entity_poly.pdbx_strand_id
1 'polypeptide(L)'
;MSASQYGIFIFRYDQLRRCLKHVEEDWQNVLTADTRDIMLKSARMGKRLVTICGVFMYSGSLTFRIIIPLSQGKIVTDQNATIRQFASPGYYFSLDVQASPVYETVFIIQCLTGLITVSVATSACGLTAIFVVHACGQLKILIDLMRDLVQKQWKNECEVNEKLIKVVEHQIRVRNFLRLVQDTLQEVYLMEVLVNTVTICLLVYFMLVVRKLIK
;
A
#
# COMPACT_ATOMS: atom_id res chain seq x y z
N MET A 1 -10.08 -2.59 11.48
CA MET A 1 -9.07 -2.08 10.51
C MET A 1 -9.36 -2.55 9.08
N SER A 2 -9.63 -3.84 8.86
CA SER A 2 -9.84 -4.40 7.51
C SER A 2 -11.12 -3.91 6.81
N ALA A 3 -12.27 -3.90 7.50
CA ALA A 3 -13.55 -3.53 6.88
C ALA A 3 -13.58 -2.06 6.39
N SER A 4 -12.98 -1.14 7.15
CA SER A 4 -12.90 0.28 6.78
C SER A 4 -11.98 0.48 5.58
N GLN A 5 -10.82 -0.17 5.54
CA GLN A 5 -9.91 -0.08 4.39
C GLN A 5 -10.53 -0.73 3.14
N TYR A 6 -11.17 -1.90 3.27
CA TYR A 6 -11.86 -2.56 2.16
C TYR A 6 -12.98 -1.70 1.57
N GLY A 7 -13.79 -1.08 2.44
CA GLY A 7 -14.84 -0.15 2.05
C GLY A 7 -14.31 1.08 1.32
N ILE A 8 -13.18 1.64 1.77
CA ILE A 8 -12.54 2.78 1.11
C ILE A 8 -12.02 2.40 -0.28
N PHE A 9 -11.40 1.22 -0.42
CA PHE A 9 -10.93 0.73 -1.73
C PHE A 9 -12.08 0.54 -2.73
N ILE A 10 -13.21 0.00 -2.27
CA ILE A 10 -14.42 -0.14 -3.08
C ILE A 10 -14.97 1.23 -3.46
N PHE A 11 -15.09 2.14 -2.49
CA PHE A 11 -15.66 3.47 -2.71
C PHE A 11 -14.78 4.34 -3.63
N ARG A 12 -13.46 4.14 -3.62
CA ARG A 12 -12.50 4.88 -4.46
C ARG A 12 -12.06 4.12 -5.70
N TYR A 13 -12.69 2.99 -6.02
CA TYR A 13 -12.34 2.16 -7.16
C TYR A 13 -12.28 2.95 -8.48
N ASP A 14 -13.27 3.80 -8.74
CA ASP A 14 -13.32 4.59 -9.97
C ASP A 14 -12.20 5.64 -10.05
N GLN A 15 -11.78 6.19 -8.91
CA GLN A 15 -10.64 7.12 -8.85
C GLN A 15 -9.32 6.37 -9.08
N LEU A 16 -9.12 5.22 -8.44
CA LEU A 16 -7.96 4.36 -8.67
C LEU A 16 -7.87 3.91 -10.13
N ARG A 17 -9.01 3.54 -10.73
CA ARG A 17 -9.09 3.18 -12.14
C ARG A 17 -8.66 4.34 -13.04
N ARG A 18 -9.07 5.57 -12.72
CA ARG A 18 -8.63 6.77 -13.44
C ARG A 18 -7.12 6.99 -13.31
N CYS A 19 -6.53 6.80 -12.13
CA CYS A 19 -5.07 6.88 -11.94
C CYS A 19 -4.34 5.85 -12.81
N LEU A 20 -4.79 4.58 -12.79
CA LEU A 20 -4.18 3.52 -13.59
C LEU A 20 -4.32 3.78 -15.09
N LYS A 21 -5.49 4.27 -15.53
CA LYS A 21 -5.70 4.66 -16.93
C LYS A 21 -4.76 5.79 -17.34
N HIS A 22 -4.52 6.77 -16.47
CA HIS A 22 -3.55 7.84 -16.75
C HIS A 22 -2.13 7.29 -16.94
N VAL A 23 -1.70 6.36 -16.07
CA VAL A 23 -0.39 5.70 -16.19
C VAL A 23 -0.29 4.90 -17.50
N GLU A 24 -1.37 4.21 -17.89
CA GLU A 24 -1.44 3.48 -19.15
C GLU A 24 -1.37 4.41 -20.37
N GLU A 25 -2.14 5.51 -20.36
CA GLU A 25 -2.11 6.53 -21.40
C GLU A 25 -0.71 7.16 -21.53
N ASP A 26 -0.05 7.45 -20.41
CA ASP A 26 1.32 7.95 -20.40
C ASP A 26 2.29 6.95 -21.05
N TRP A 27 2.10 5.65 -20.79
CA TRP A 27 2.92 4.58 -21.37
C TRP A 27 2.69 4.43 -22.88
N GLN A 28 1.45 4.58 -23.35
CA GLN A 28 1.12 4.51 -24.78
C GLN A 28 1.65 5.71 -25.57
N ASN A 29 1.73 6.89 -24.95
CA ASN A 29 2.17 8.13 -25.59
C ASN A 29 3.70 8.32 -25.61
N VAL A 30 4.49 7.28 -25.28
CA VAL A 30 5.95 7.36 -25.27
C VAL A 30 6.50 7.31 -26.70
N LEU A 31 7.02 8.45 -27.17
CA LEU A 31 7.53 8.60 -28.54
C LEU A 31 9.04 8.39 -28.66
N THR A 32 9.82 8.76 -27.64
CA THR A 32 11.30 8.77 -27.71
C THR A 32 11.92 7.62 -26.93
N ALA A 33 13.04 7.08 -27.43
CA ALA A 33 13.78 6.01 -26.76
C ALA A 33 14.25 6.39 -25.34
N ASP A 34 14.70 7.64 -25.15
CA ASP A 34 15.15 8.15 -23.84
C ASP A 34 14.00 8.21 -22.83
N THR A 35 12.85 8.73 -23.25
CA THR A 35 11.61 8.75 -22.45
C THR A 35 11.18 7.33 -22.07
N ARG A 36 11.31 6.37 -22.99
CA ARG A 36 11.00 4.96 -22.75
C ARG A 36 11.93 4.34 -21.72
N ASP A 37 13.23 4.62 -21.76
CA ASP A 37 14.18 4.13 -20.76
C ASP A 37 13.88 4.69 -19.37
N ILE A 38 13.52 5.98 -19.26
CA ILE A 38 13.09 6.59 -18.00
C ILE A 38 11.85 5.88 -17.45
N MET A 39 10.83 5.66 -18.27
CA MET A 39 9.60 4.96 -17.84
C MET A 39 9.86 3.49 -17.47
N LEU A 40 10.74 2.79 -18.17
CA LEU A 40 11.18 1.43 -17.80
C LEU A 40 11.93 1.41 -16.47
N LYS A 41 12.77 2.40 -16.20
CA LYS A 41 13.47 2.55 -14.91
C LYS A 41 12.47 2.81 -13.79
N SER A 42 11.50 3.71 -13.99
CA SER A 42 10.41 3.94 -13.04
C SER A 42 9.58 2.68 -12.81
N ALA A 43 9.16 1.96 -13.85
CA ALA A 43 8.40 0.72 -13.70
C ALA A 43 9.17 -0.35 -12.92
N ARG A 44 10.47 -0.53 -13.20
CA ARG A 44 11.34 -1.45 -12.44
C ARG A 44 11.47 -1.06 -10.98
N MET A 45 11.65 0.23 -10.70
CA MET A 45 11.73 0.73 -9.33
C MET A 45 10.42 0.54 -8.57
N GLY A 46 9.29 0.88 -9.20
CA GLY A 46 7.95 0.66 -8.65
C GLY A 46 7.71 -0.81 -8.32
N LYS A 47 7.99 -1.73 -9.26
CA LYS A 47 7.90 -3.18 -9.04
C LYS A 47 8.76 -3.63 -7.86
N ARG A 48 10.01 -3.16 -7.77
CA ARG A 48 10.92 -3.50 -6.67
C ARG A 48 10.35 -3.06 -5.31
N LEU A 49 9.83 -1.83 -5.22
CA LEU A 49 9.22 -1.32 -3.98
C LEU A 49 7.97 -2.12 -3.59
N VAL A 50 7.11 -2.44 -4.55
CA VAL A 50 5.92 -3.28 -4.34
C VAL A 50 6.32 -4.66 -3.81
N THR A 51 7.34 -5.30 -4.41
CA THR A 51 7.83 -6.61 -3.95
C THR A 51 8.38 -6.54 -2.53
N ILE A 52 9.21 -5.54 -2.21
CA ILE A 52 9.76 -5.36 -0.86
C ILE A 52 8.63 -5.16 0.16
N CYS A 53 7.67 -4.28 -0.15
CA CYS A 53 6.51 -4.03 0.69
C CYS A 53 5.70 -5.31 0.91
N GLY A 54 5.42 -6.07 -0.14
CA GLY A 54 4.70 -7.34 -0.06
C GLY A 54 5.42 -8.36 0.82
N VAL A 55 6.72 -8.59 0.59
CA VAL A 55 7.50 -9.54 1.41
C VAL A 55 7.44 -9.17 2.89
N PHE A 56 7.64 -7.90 3.23
CA PHE A 56 7.62 -7.45 4.63
C PHE A 56 6.23 -7.60 5.27
N MET A 57 5.18 -7.17 4.57
CA MET A 57 3.81 -7.20 5.08
C MET A 57 3.29 -8.64 5.27
N TYR A 58 3.47 -9.50 4.26
CA TYR A 58 3.02 -10.89 4.33
C TYR A 58 3.83 -11.70 5.34
N SER A 59 5.16 -11.54 5.40
CA SER A 59 5.98 -12.26 6.39
C SER A 59 5.56 -11.92 7.82
N GLY A 60 5.41 -10.63 8.16
CA GLY A 60 4.94 -10.21 9.49
C GLY A 60 3.56 -10.77 9.82
N SER A 61 2.63 -10.74 8.87
CA SER A 61 1.28 -11.28 9.05
C SER A 61 1.29 -12.80 9.26
N LEU A 62 2.07 -13.55 8.48
CA LEU A 62 2.19 -15.01 8.61
C LEU A 62 2.82 -15.39 9.96
N THR A 63 3.86 -14.69 10.39
CA THR A 63 4.50 -14.92 11.68
C THR A 63 3.51 -14.73 12.83
N PHE A 64 2.82 -13.58 12.84
CA PHE A 64 1.88 -13.27 13.93
C PHE A 64 0.64 -14.17 13.93
N ARG A 65 0.11 -14.52 12.75
CA ARG A 65 -1.17 -15.24 12.65
C ARG A 65 -1.06 -16.75 12.64
N ILE A 66 0.06 -17.29 12.19
CA ILE A 66 0.23 -18.74 12.00
C ILE A 66 1.35 -19.27 12.89
N ILE A 67 2.56 -18.71 12.79
CA ILE A 67 3.73 -19.27 13.45
C ILE A 67 3.62 -19.16 14.97
N ILE A 68 3.24 -18.00 15.50
CA ILE A 68 3.15 -17.79 16.96
C ILE A 68 2.08 -18.70 17.60
N PRO A 69 0.81 -18.71 17.14
CA PRO A 69 -0.22 -19.55 17.76
C PRO A 69 0.05 -21.05 17.66
N LEU A 70 0.68 -21.51 16.56
CA LEU A 70 1.01 -22.93 16.40
C LEU A 70 2.24 -23.34 17.21
N SER A 71 3.22 -22.45 17.42
CA SER A 71 4.44 -22.75 18.17
C SER A 71 4.24 -22.71 19.70
N GLN A 72 3.30 -21.92 20.21
CA GLN A 72 3.01 -21.82 21.65
C GLN A 72 2.22 -23.01 22.21
N GLY A 73 1.65 -23.87 21.36
CA GLY A 73 0.98 -25.10 21.79
C GLY A 73 -0.29 -24.88 22.62
N LYS A 74 -0.66 -25.89 23.42
CA LYS A 74 -1.81 -25.83 24.34
C LYS A 74 -1.36 -25.24 25.67
N ILE A 75 -1.97 -24.14 26.10
CA ILE A 75 -1.71 -23.55 27.42
C ILE A 75 -2.74 -24.12 28.40
N VAL A 76 -2.27 -24.76 29.48
CA VAL A 76 -3.12 -25.16 30.60
C VAL A 76 -3.23 -23.97 31.54
N THR A 77 -4.44 -23.46 31.70
CA THR A 77 -4.72 -22.34 32.62
C THR A 77 -4.81 -22.87 34.05
N ASP A 78 -4.60 -22.03 35.08
CA ASP A 78 -4.70 -22.39 36.50
C ASP A 78 -6.03 -23.07 36.90
N GLN A 79 -7.07 -22.93 36.06
CA GLN A 79 -8.37 -23.59 36.19
C GLN A 79 -8.43 -25.00 35.52
N ASN A 80 -7.28 -25.61 35.17
CA ASN A 80 -7.18 -26.88 34.43
C ASN A 80 -7.86 -26.87 33.04
N ALA A 81 -8.13 -25.69 32.48
CA ALA A 81 -8.65 -25.55 31.13
C ALA A 81 -7.50 -25.56 30.10
N THR A 82 -7.60 -26.44 29.11
CA THR A 82 -6.65 -26.51 27.99
C THR A 82 -7.09 -25.52 26.91
N ILE A 83 -6.36 -24.41 26.76
CA ILE A 83 -6.65 -23.38 25.77
C ILE A 83 -5.69 -23.52 24.58
N ARG A 84 -6.25 -23.72 23.39
CA ARG A 84 -5.55 -23.51 22.13
C ARG A 84 -5.65 -22.03 21.74
N GLN A 85 -4.52 -21.42 21.43
CA GLN A 85 -4.46 -19.99 21.14
C GLN A 85 -4.91 -19.65 19.72
N PHE A 86 -5.69 -18.58 19.62
CA PHE A 86 -5.98 -17.90 18.35
C PHE A 86 -5.10 -16.66 18.21
N ALA A 87 -4.70 -16.33 16.97
CA ALA A 87 -3.99 -15.09 16.67
C ALA A 87 -4.81 -13.83 16.99
N SER A 88 -6.14 -13.95 16.99
CA SER A 88 -7.06 -12.90 17.38
C SER A 88 -8.08 -13.51 18.34
N PRO A 89 -7.88 -13.38 19.66
CA PRO A 89 -8.84 -13.88 20.64
C PRO A 89 -10.17 -13.15 20.46
N GLY A 90 -11.25 -13.92 20.32
CA GLY A 90 -12.62 -13.43 20.17
C GLY A 90 -13.50 -14.00 21.25
N TYR A 91 -14.56 -13.28 21.62
CA TYR A 91 -15.55 -13.76 22.58
C TYR A 91 -16.65 -14.52 21.81
N TYR A 92 -16.61 -15.85 21.85
CA TYR A 92 -17.55 -16.71 21.15
C TYR A 92 -18.57 -17.26 22.15
N PHE A 93 -19.58 -16.46 22.48
CA PHE A 93 -20.55 -16.76 23.56
C PHE A 93 -21.34 -18.07 23.35
N SER A 94 -21.55 -18.50 22.10
CA SER A 94 -22.41 -19.64 21.76
C SER A 94 -21.67 -20.84 21.15
N LEU A 95 -20.35 -20.79 21.00
CA LEU A 95 -19.57 -21.83 20.31
C LEU A 95 -18.41 -22.29 21.17
N ASP A 96 -18.30 -23.60 21.39
CA ASP A 96 -17.07 -24.19 21.95
C ASP A 96 -15.98 -24.22 20.88
N VAL A 97 -15.29 -23.08 20.76
CA VAL A 97 -14.17 -22.88 19.84
C VAL A 97 -12.93 -23.68 20.20
N GLN A 98 -12.88 -24.33 21.36
CA GLN A 98 -11.74 -25.15 21.77
C GLN A 98 -11.95 -26.63 21.37
N ALA A 99 -13.20 -27.04 21.15
CA ALA A 99 -13.53 -28.35 20.63
C ALA A 99 -13.14 -28.52 19.15
N SER A 100 -12.66 -29.71 18.80
CA SER A 100 -12.46 -30.10 17.40
C SER A 100 -13.79 -30.62 16.82
N PRO A 101 -14.18 -30.25 15.58
CA PRO A 101 -13.44 -29.54 14.53
C PRO A 101 -13.64 -28.01 14.48
N VAL A 102 -14.34 -27.45 15.48
CA VAL A 102 -14.72 -26.01 15.49
C VAL A 102 -13.48 -25.13 15.57
N TYR A 103 -12.50 -25.50 16.40
CA TYR A 103 -11.22 -24.82 16.51
C TYR A 103 -10.52 -24.66 15.16
N GLU A 104 -10.35 -25.77 14.43
CA GLU A 104 -9.65 -25.81 13.15
C GLU A 104 -10.38 -24.93 12.11
N THR A 105 -11.71 -24.98 12.12
CA THR A 105 -12.55 -24.18 11.21
C THR A 105 -12.37 -22.68 11.47
N VAL A 106 -12.49 -22.25 12.73
CA VAL A 106 -12.34 -20.84 13.11
C VAL A 106 -10.91 -20.35 12.85
N PHE A 107 -9.90 -21.19 13.12
CA PHE A 107 -8.51 -20.88 12.84
C PHE A 107 -8.27 -20.60 11.34
N ILE A 108 -8.82 -21.46 10.45
CA ILE A 108 -8.74 -21.26 9.00
C ILE A 108 -9.44 -19.97 8.60
N ILE A 109 -10.63 -19.68 9.13
CA ILE A 109 -11.37 -18.44 8.85
C ILE A 109 -10.55 -17.21 9.28
N GLN A 110 -9.92 -17.23 10.45
CA GLN A 110 -9.05 -16.13 10.91
C GLN A 110 -7.81 -15.95 10.02
N CYS A 111 -7.21 -17.05 9.55
CA CYS A 111 -6.10 -17.00 8.61
C CYS A 111 -6.52 -16.37 7.28
N LEU A 112 -7.63 -16.82 6.68
CA LEU A 112 -8.16 -16.28 5.43
C LEU A 112 -8.51 -14.79 5.55
N THR A 113 -9.20 -14.42 6.62
CA THR A 113 -9.56 -13.02 6.90
C THR A 113 -8.29 -12.16 7.09
N GLY A 114 -7.28 -12.70 7.76
CA GLY A 114 -5.97 -12.08 7.92
C GLY A 114 -5.25 -11.87 6.58
N LEU A 115 -5.26 -12.88 5.71
CA LEU A 115 -4.68 -12.80 4.36
C LEU A 115 -5.36 -11.72 3.50
N ILE A 116 -6.70 -11.64 3.54
CA ILE A 116 -7.44 -10.58 2.84
C ILE A 116 -7.01 -9.21 3.38
N THR A 117 -6.94 -9.07 4.70
CA THR A 117 -6.56 -7.80 5.35
C THR A 117 -5.16 -7.33 4.94
N VAL A 118 -4.16 -8.22 5.01
CA VAL A 118 -2.79 -7.87 4.62
C VAL A 118 -2.67 -7.58 3.13
N SER A 119 -3.44 -8.28 2.29
CA SER A 119 -3.48 -8.05 0.84
C SER A 119 -3.97 -6.64 0.53
N VAL A 120 -5.03 -6.18 1.20
CA VAL A 120 -5.61 -4.85 1.01
C VAL A 120 -4.62 -3.76 1.43
N ALA A 121 -4.03 -3.89 2.62
CA ALA A 121 -3.01 -2.95 3.09
C ALA A 121 -1.79 -2.92 2.13
N THR A 122 -1.32 -4.09 1.70
CA THR A 122 -0.20 -4.20 0.74
C THR A 122 -0.56 -3.57 -0.61
N SER A 123 -1.80 -3.71 -1.07
CA SER A 123 -2.25 -3.10 -2.32
C SER A 123 -2.24 -1.57 -2.25
N ALA A 124 -2.60 -0.99 -1.09
CA ALA A 124 -2.54 0.45 -0.88
C ALA A 124 -1.11 0.99 -0.97
N CYS A 125 -0.20 0.38 -0.22
CA CYS A 125 1.22 0.73 -0.25
C CYS A 125 1.84 0.49 -1.64
N GLY A 126 1.41 -0.58 -2.33
CA GLY A 126 1.89 -0.91 -3.66
C GLY A 126 1.46 0.11 -4.72
N LEU A 127 0.16 0.47 -4.75
CA LEU A 127 -0.37 1.48 -5.66
C LEU A 127 0.27 2.85 -5.42
N THR A 128 0.44 3.21 -4.14
CA THR A 128 1.21 4.39 -3.73
C THR A 128 2.60 4.41 -4.37
N ALA A 129 3.37 3.34 -4.19
CA ALA A 129 4.72 3.26 -4.69
C ALA A 129 4.76 3.38 -6.22
N ILE A 130 3.82 2.74 -6.92
CA ILE A 130 3.69 2.84 -8.38
C ILE A 130 3.41 4.29 -8.80
N PHE A 131 2.41 4.95 -8.22
CA PHE A 131 2.03 6.30 -8.60
C PHE A 131 3.13 7.33 -8.31
N VAL A 132 3.76 7.25 -7.14
CA VAL A 132 4.86 8.15 -6.76
C VAL A 132 6.04 7.96 -7.71
N VAL A 133 6.47 6.72 -7.97
CA VAL A 133 7.60 6.45 -8.85
C VAL A 133 7.28 6.81 -10.31
N HIS A 134 6.03 6.62 -10.76
CA HIS A 134 5.58 7.08 -12.07
C HIS A 134 5.66 8.61 -12.18
N ALA A 135 5.12 9.34 -11.20
CA ALA A 135 5.18 10.80 -11.17
C ALA A 135 6.63 11.30 -11.16
N CYS A 136 7.53 10.67 -10.38
CA CYS A 136 8.95 10.98 -10.40
C CYS A 136 9.58 10.75 -11.79
N GLY A 137 9.17 9.69 -12.49
CA GLY A 137 9.58 9.43 -13.88
C GLY A 137 9.12 10.53 -14.83
N GLN A 138 7.86 10.95 -14.72
CA GLN A 138 7.30 12.01 -15.55
C GLN A 138 7.92 13.38 -15.27
N LEU A 139 8.25 13.67 -14.01
CA LEU A 139 9.01 14.87 -13.63
C LEU A 139 10.44 14.85 -14.20
N LYS A 140 11.08 13.67 -14.25
CA LYS A 140 12.39 13.54 -14.89
C LYS A 140 12.32 13.85 -16.39
N ILE A 141 11.30 13.32 -17.07
CA ILE A 141 11.03 13.65 -18.48
C ILE A 141 10.79 15.16 -18.65
N LEU A 142 10.03 15.79 -17.76
CA LEU A 142 9.80 17.23 -17.78
C LEU A 142 11.11 18.02 -17.68
N ILE A 143 11.99 17.63 -16.74
CA ILE A 143 13.31 18.26 -16.56
C ILE A 143 14.16 18.13 -17.83
N ASP A 144 14.14 16.96 -18.47
CA ASP A 144 14.89 16.74 -19.71
C ASP A 144 14.32 17.60 -20.86
N LEU A 145 12.99 17.74 -20.97
CA LEU A 145 12.36 18.64 -21.94
C LEU A 145 12.73 20.12 -21.70
N MET A 146 12.73 20.56 -20.44
CA MET A 146 13.14 21.92 -20.07
C MET A 146 14.62 22.17 -20.37
N ARG A 147 15.48 21.17 -20.13
CA ARG A 147 16.90 21.24 -20.46
C ARG A 147 17.11 21.37 -21.97
N ASP A 148 16.41 20.55 -22.75
CA ASP A 148 16.43 20.60 -24.21
C ASP A 148 16.00 21.98 -24.73
N LEU A 149 14.97 22.58 -24.14
CA LEU A 149 14.49 23.93 -24.46
C LEU A 149 15.58 25.00 -24.28
N VAL A 150 16.41 24.89 -23.24
CA VAL A 150 17.42 25.90 -22.91
C VAL A 150 18.75 25.66 -23.63
N GLN A 151 19.17 24.41 -23.79
CA GLN A 151 20.51 24.07 -24.29
C GLN A 151 20.62 24.05 -25.81
N LYS A 152 19.51 23.80 -26.54
CA LYS A 152 19.54 23.74 -28.00
C LYS A 152 19.47 25.13 -28.60
N GLN A 153 20.29 25.35 -29.62
CA GLN A 153 20.23 26.58 -30.41
C GLN A 153 19.11 26.42 -31.45
N TRP A 154 18.02 27.14 -31.23
CA TRP A 154 16.82 27.06 -32.08
C TRP A 154 16.97 27.94 -33.32
N LYS A 155 16.45 27.47 -34.46
CA LYS A 155 16.62 28.18 -35.73
C LYS A 155 15.69 29.39 -35.87
N ASN A 156 14.53 29.35 -35.22
CA ASN A 156 13.55 30.43 -35.23
C ASN A 156 12.65 30.41 -33.99
N GLU A 157 11.89 31.50 -33.78
CA GLU A 157 10.95 31.64 -32.67
C GLU A 157 9.80 30.62 -32.71
N CYS A 158 9.40 30.16 -33.90
CA CYS A 158 8.35 29.16 -34.04
C CYS A 158 8.74 27.82 -33.40
N GLU A 159 9.99 27.37 -33.58
CA GLU A 159 10.50 26.13 -32.99
C GLU A 159 10.60 26.24 -31.46
N VAL A 160 11.00 27.40 -30.94
CA VAL A 160 11.01 27.70 -29.50
C VAL A 160 9.59 27.62 -28.93
N ASN A 161 8.62 28.26 -29.59
CA ASN A 161 7.22 28.26 -29.15
C ASN A 161 6.63 26.85 -29.15
N GLU A 162 6.88 26.03 -30.18
CA GLU A 162 6.41 24.64 -30.23
C GLU A 162 6.97 23.80 -29.06
N LYS A 163 8.25 23.98 -28.73
CA LYS A 163 8.90 23.27 -27.62
C LYS A 163 8.39 23.75 -26.26
N LEU A 164 8.18 25.06 -26.11
CA LEU A 164 7.59 25.64 -24.90
C LEU A 164 6.18 25.11 -24.67
N ILE A 165 5.35 25.02 -25.72
CA ILE A 165 4.00 24.42 -25.65
C ILE A 165 4.10 22.97 -25.14
N LYS A 166 4.99 22.16 -25.71
CA LYS A 166 5.20 20.76 -25.26
C LYS A 166 5.60 20.67 -23.79
N VAL A 167 6.47 21.56 -23.31
CA VAL A 167 6.89 21.62 -21.89
C VAL A 167 5.69 21.96 -20.99
N VAL A 168 4.91 22.98 -21.35
CA VAL A 168 3.75 23.43 -20.57
C VAL A 168 2.65 22.37 -20.54
N GLU A 169 2.35 21.73 -21.68
CA GLU A 169 1.39 20.63 -21.77
C GLU A 169 1.80 19.46 -20.89
N HIS A 170 3.07 19.05 -20.94
CA HIS A 170 3.59 17.98 -20.10
C HIS A 170 3.55 18.35 -18.61
N GLN A 171 3.91 19.58 -18.25
CA GLN A 171 3.80 20.08 -16.88
C GLN A 171 2.36 20.04 -16.35
N ILE A 172 1.39 20.49 -17.15
CA ILE A 172 -0.03 20.46 -16.80
C ILE A 172 -0.49 19.01 -16.61
N ARG A 173 -0.09 18.10 -17.50
CA ARG A 173 -0.41 16.67 -17.42
C ARG A 173 0.11 16.05 -16.12
N VAL A 174 1.37 16.26 -15.78
CA VAL A 174 1.96 15.76 -14.52
C VAL A 174 1.27 16.34 -13.30
N ARG A 175 0.97 17.64 -13.30
CA ARG A 175 0.26 18.30 -12.20
C ARG A 175 -1.15 17.72 -12.01
N ASN A 176 -1.86 17.44 -13.11
CA ASN A 176 -3.19 16.85 -13.06
C ASN A 176 -3.14 15.40 -12.53
N PHE A 177 -2.13 14.62 -12.92
CA PHE A 177 -1.91 13.30 -12.35
C PHE A 177 -1.67 13.34 -10.83
N LEU A 178 -0.78 14.23 -10.37
CA LEU A 178 -0.50 14.38 -8.94
C LEU A 178 -1.73 14.78 -8.12
N ARG A 179 -2.56 15.70 -8.65
CA ARG A 179 -3.84 16.05 -8.02
C ARG A 179 -4.78 14.85 -7.95
N LEU A 180 -4.93 14.11 -9.05
CA LEU A 180 -5.78 12.92 -9.08
C LEU A 180 -5.31 11.87 -8.06
N VAL A 181 -4.01 11.62 -7.97
CA VAL A 181 -3.42 10.70 -6.98
C VAL A 181 -3.67 11.20 -5.56
N GLN A 182 -3.49 12.50 -5.31
CA GLN A 182 -3.75 13.11 -4.01
C GLN A 182 -5.22 12.95 -3.61
N ASP A 183 -6.18 13.32 -4.46
CA ASP A 183 -7.62 13.21 -4.18
C ASP A 183 -8.05 11.76 -3.93
N THR A 184 -7.38 10.82 -4.59
CA THR A 184 -7.63 9.38 -4.46
C THR A 184 -7.11 8.82 -3.13
N LEU A 185 -5.89 9.20 -2.73
CA LEU A 185 -5.18 8.57 -1.61
C LEU A 185 -5.23 9.36 -0.31
N GLN A 186 -5.56 10.65 -0.33
CA GLN A 186 -5.51 11.53 0.86
C GLN A 186 -6.37 10.99 2.01
N GLU A 187 -7.62 10.58 1.73
CA GLU A 187 -8.50 10.00 2.75
C GLU A 187 -8.00 8.63 3.23
N VAL A 188 -7.46 7.81 2.31
CA VAL A 188 -6.87 6.50 2.64
C VAL A 188 -5.75 6.67 3.66
N TYR A 189 -4.82 7.60 3.40
CA TYR A 189 -3.71 7.87 4.32
C TYR A 189 -4.14 8.48 5.62
N LEU A 190 -5.10 9.40 5.61
CA LEU A 190 -5.59 10.00 6.85
C LEU A 190 -6.14 8.91 7.78
N MET A 191 -6.94 8.00 7.23
CA MET A 191 -7.48 6.86 7.97
C MET A 191 -6.39 5.90 8.41
N GLU A 192 -5.42 5.60 7.55
CA GLU A 192 -4.30 4.72 7.89
C GLU A 192 -3.42 5.28 9.01
N VAL A 193 -3.08 6.58 8.95
CA VAL A 193 -2.32 7.27 9.99
C VAL A 193 -3.09 7.24 11.31
N LEU A 194 -4.37 7.61 11.31
CA LEU A 194 -5.21 7.59 12.52
C LEU A 194 -5.24 6.21 13.17
N VAL A 195 -5.47 5.16 12.38
CA VAL A 195 -5.54 3.79 12.90
C VAL A 195 -4.19 3.32 13.41
N ASN A 196 -3.10 3.61 12.70
CA ASN A 196 -1.75 3.24 13.13
C ASN A 196 -1.36 3.97 14.42
N THR A 197 -1.68 5.26 14.55
CA THR A 197 -1.44 6.03 15.78
C THR A 197 -2.17 5.42 16.97
N VAL A 198 -3.48 5.15 16.85
CA VAL A 198 -4.26 4.52 17.93
C VAL A 198 -3.69 3.15 18.30
N THR A 199 -3.31 2.35 17.29
CA THR A 199 -2.72 1.02 17.51
C THR A 199 -1.39 1.11 18.26
N ILE A 200 -0.50 2.01 17.87
CA ILE A 200 0.79 2.21 18.54
C ILE A 200 0.57 2.68 19.99
N CYS A 201 -0.33 3.63 20.21
CA CYS A 201 -0.65 4.11 21.56
C CYS A 201 -1.15 2.97 22.47
N LEU A 202 -2.05 2.14 21.98
CA LEU A 202 -2.56 0.98 22.73
C LEU A 202 -1.44 -0.05 23.00
N LEU A 203 -0.61 -0.37 22.01
CA LEU A 203 0.52 -1.28 22.18
C LEU A 203 1.49 -0.79 23.26
N VAL A 204 1.89 0.49 23.22
CA VAL A 204 2.77 1.09 24.22
C VAL A 204 2.13 1.04 25.61
N TYR A 205 0.84 1.36 25.72
CA TYR A 205 0.10 1.27 26.98
C TYR A 205 0.12 -0.16 27.56
N PHE A 206 -0.21 -1.18 26.76
CA PHE A 206 -0.19 -2.57 27.21
C PHE A 206 1.20 -3.03 27.64
N MET A 207 2.25 -2.64 26.90
CA MET A 207 3.64 -2.96 27.27
C MET A 207 4.03 -2.34 28.62
N LEU A 208 3.58 -1.12 28.92
CA LEU A 208 3.81 -0.47 30.21
C LEU A 208 3.06 -1.14 31.36
N VAL A 209 1.81 -1.53 31.14
CA VAL A 209 0.99 -2.22 32.14
C VAL A 209 1.56 -3.61 32.46
N VAL A 210 1.90 -4.40 31.43
CA VAL A 210 2.52 -5.72 31.60
C VAL A 210 3.84 -5.62 32.35
N ARG A 211 4.67 -4.61 32.04
CA ARG A 211 5.93 -4.37 32.76
C ARG A 211 5.73 -4.02 34.24
N LYS A 212 4.61 -3.39 34.59
CA LYS A 212 4.24 -3.13 36.00
C LYS A 212 3.70 -4.36 36.71
N LEU A 213 3.10 -5.33 36.01
CA LEU A 213 2.58 -6.58 36.59
C LEU A 213 3.66 -7.64 36.83
N ILE A 214 4.80 -7.55 36.14
CA ILE A 214 5.94 -8.48 36.25
C ILE A 214 6.94 -8.03 37.34
N LYS A 215 6.80 -6.80 37.87
CA LYS A 215 7.58 -6.28 39.00
C LYS A 215 6.76 -6.35 40.28
#